data_AF-A0A7W2N0D6-F1
#
_entry.id   AF-A0A7W2N0D6-F1
#
_cell.length_a   1.000
_cell.length_b   1.000
_cell.length_c   1.000
_cell.angle_alpha   90.00
_cell.angle_beta   90.00
_cell.angle_gamma   90.00
#
_symmetry.space_group_name_H-M   'P 1'
#
loop_
_entity.id
_entity.type
_entity.pdbx_description
1 polymer ?
#
loop_
_entity_poly.entity_id
_entity_poly.type
_entity_poly.pdbx_seq_one_letter_code
_entity_poly.pdbx_strand_id
1 'polypeptide(L)' 'MEWLNTLLRPEILALLIAIVAIVAVFVVATRKAHHRHQERIENIKNGFNPD' A
#
# COMPACT_ATOMS: atom_id res chain seq x y z
N MET A 1 27.41 8.61 11.20
CA MET A 1 26.79 7.38 10.66
C MET A 1 26.53 6.33 11.74
N GLU A 2 26.61 6.66 13.04
CA GLU A 2 26.30 5.71 14.12
C GLU A 2 24.80 5.35 14.17
N TRP A 3 23.93 6.28 13.79
CA TRP A 3 22.49 6.06 13.70
C TRP A 3 22.12 4.91 12.75
N LEU A 4 22.88 4.73 11.66
CA LEU A 4 22.65 3.65 10.70
C LEU A 4 23.00 2.29 11.30
N ASN A 5 24.14 2.20 12.02
CA ASN A 5 24.56 0.97 12.70
C ASN A 5 23.54 0.49 13.74
N THR A 6 22.83 1.42 14.39
CA THR A 6 21.73 1.07 15.29
C THR A 6 20.58 0.42 14.53
N LEU A 7 20.18 0.96 13.37
CA LEU A 7 19.12 0.39 12.53
C LEU A 7 19.48 -0.97 11.95
N LEU A 8 20.77 -1.23 11.68
CA LEU A 8 21.27 -2.51 11.20
C LEU A 8 21.39 -3.60 12.29
N ARG A 9 21.07 -3.27 13.56
CA ARG A 9 21.00 -4.30 14.61
C ARG A 9 19.89 -5.30 14.30
N PRO A 10 20.15 -6.61 14.43
CA PRO A 10 19.20 -7.65 14.04
C PRO A 10 17.85 -7.53 14.76
N GLU A 11 17.86 -7.11 16.02
CA GLU A 11 16.66 -6.87 16.83
C GLU A 11 15.77 -5.76 16.23
N ILE A 12 16.38 -4.67 15.79
CA ILE A 12 15.66 -3.53 15.22
C ILE A 12 15.19 -3.85 13.79
N LEU A 13 16.02 -4.56 13.01
CA LEU A 13 15.63 -5.03 11.68
C LEU A 13 14.44 -5.96 11.72
N ALA A 14 14.39 -6.91 12.67
CA ALA A 14 13.25 -7.82 12.80
C ALA A 14 11.93 -7.06 13.02
N LEU A 15 11.96 -6.03 13.88
CA LEU A 15 10.81 -5.18 14.15
C LEU A 15 10.46 -4.29 12.95
N LEU A 16 11.45 -3.71 12.27
CA LEU A 16 11.25 -2.90 11.06
C LEU A 16 10.62 -3.72 9.92
N ILE A 17 11.09 -4.95 9.70
CA ILE A 17 10.54 -5.84 8.67
C ILE A 17 9.07 -6.12 8.95
N ALA A 18 8.70 -6.39 10.20
CA ALA A 18 7.30 -6.62 10.57
C ALA A 18 6.43 -5.39 10.30
N ILE A 19 6.90 -4.18 10.65
CA ILE A 19 6.20 -2.93 10.35
C ILE A 19 6.03 -2.74 8.84
N VAL A 20 7.10 -2.91 8.07
CA VAL A 20 7.08 -2.77 6.61
C VAL A 20 6.13 -3.78 5.97
N ALA A 21 6.09 -5.02 6.46
CA ALA A 21 5.18 -6.05 5.97
C ALA A 21 3.71 -5.66 6.19
N ILE A 22 3.37 -5.16 7.38
CA ILE A 22 2.01 -4.67 7.68
C ILE A 22 1.64 -3.52 6.73
N VAL A 23 2.52 -2.52 6.61
CA VAL A 23 2.29 -1.37 5.73
C VAL A 23 2.12 -1.83 4.27
N ALA A 24 2.92 -2.78 3.79
CA ALA A 24 2.82 -3.28 2.43
C ALA A 24 1.44 -3.92 2.14
N VAL A 25 0.89 -4.69 3.09
CA VAL A 25 -0.46 -5.26 2.95
C VAL A 25 -1.51 -4.16 2.81
N PHE A 26 -1.44 -3.12 3.65
CA PHE A 26 -2.35 -1.98 3.56
C PHE A 26 -2.21 -1.21 2.26
N VAL A 27 -0.99 -0.98 1.78
CA VAL A 27 -0.75 -0.28 0.52
C VAL A 27 -1.40 -1.01 -0.65
N VAL A 28 -1.25 -2.34 -0.72
CA VAL A 28 -1.87 -3.16 -1.77
C VAL A 28 -3.40 -3.10 -1.68
N ALA A 29 -3.95 -3.25 -0.48
CA ALA A 29 -5.40 -3.20 -0.26
C ALA A 29 -5.99 -1.84 -0.65
N THR A 30 -5.38 -0.74 -0.20
CA THR A 30 -5.81 0.62 -0.52
C THR A 30 -5.66 0.90 -2.01
N ARG A 31 -4.58 0.46 -2.66
CA ARG A 31 -4.39 0.63 -4.10
C ARG A 31 -5.51 -0.06 -4.90
N LYS A 32 -5.89 -1.28 -4.52
CA LYS A 32 -6.99 -2.02 -5.16
C LYS A 32 -8.34 -1.33 -4.93
N ALA A 33 -8.59 -0.84 -3.72
CA ALA A 33 -9.81 -0.08 -3.41
C ALA A 33 -9.89 1.22 -4.20
N HIS A 34 -8.76 1.94 -4.32
CA HIS A 34 -8.68 3.17 -5.10
C HIS A 34 -8.96 2.90 -6.58
N HIS A 35 -8.37 1.86 -7.16
CA HIS A 35 -8.63 1.47 -8.55
C HIS A 35 -10.12 1.20 -8.80
N ARG A 36 -10.76 0.39 -7.94
CA ARG A 36 -12.20 0.10 -8.03
C ARG A 36 -13.05 1.36 -7.88
N HIS A 37 -12.61 2.32 -7.06
CA HIS A 37 -13.31 3.58 -6.91
C HIS A 37 -13.21 4.41 -8.20
N GLN A 38 -12.03 4.48 -8.81
CA GLN A 38 -11.83 5.15 -10.10
C GLN A 38 -12.68 4.49 -11.21
N GLU A 39 -12.68 3.15 -11.30
CA GLU A 39 -13.52 2.41 -12.25
C GLU A 39 -15.01 2.74 -12.09
N ARG A 40 -15.50 2.87 -10.84
CA ARG A 40 -16.89 3.27 -10.58
C ARG A 40 -17.16 4.70 -11.04
N ILE A 41 -16.24 5.63 -10.77
CA ILE A 41 -16.38 7.02 -11.22
C ILE A 41 -16.35 7.10 -12.75
N GLU A 42 -15.49 6.32 -13.39
CA GLU A 42 -15.38 6.24 -14.85
C GLU A 42 -16.64 5.62 -15.47
N ASN A 43 -17.19 4.55 -14.90
CA ASN A 43 -18.45 3.94 -15.32
C ASN A 43 -19.66 4.89 -15.14
N ILE A 44 -19.67 5.70 -14.06
CA ILE A 44 -20.70 6.74 -13.88
C ILE A 44 -20.52 7.85 -14.93
N LYS A 45 -19.28 8.26 -15.18
CA LYS A 45 -18.94 9.33 -16.12
C LYS A 45 -19.23 8.95 -17.57
N ASN A 46 -19.03 7.68 -17.94
CA ASN A 46 -19.34 7.16 -19.27
C ASN A 46 -20.84 6.97 -19.51
N GLY A 47 -21.68 7.12 -18.47
CA GLY A 47 -23.12 6.85 -18.56
C GLY A 47 -23.39 5.38 -18.90
N PHE A 48 -24.65 4.96 -18.83
CA PHE A 48 -25.06 3.63 -19.26
C PHE A 48 -24.67 3.46 -20.74
N ASN A 49 -23.56 2.75 -21.03
CA ASN A 49 -23.22 2.30 -22.37
C ASN A 49 -23.67 0.84 -22.47
N PRO A 50 -24.88 0.56 -22.99
CA PRO A 50 -25.32 -0.78 -23.25
C PRO A 50 -24.65 -1.23 -24.56
N ASP A 51 -23.49 -1.86 -24.43
CA ASP A 51 -22.99 -2.79 -25.43
C ASP A 51 -23.38 -4.21 -25.01
#